data_AF-A0A9E6VR52-F1
#
_entry.id   AF-A0A9E6VR52-F1
#
_cell.length_a   1.000
_cell.length_b   1.000
_cell.length_c   1.000
_cell.angle_alpha   90.00
_cell.angle_beta   90.00
_cell.angle_gamma   90.00
#
_symmetry.space_group_name_H-M   'P 1'
#
loop_
_entity.id
_entity.type
_entity.pdbx_description
1 polymer ?
#
loop_
_entity_poly.entity_id
_entity_poly.type
_entity_poly.pdbx_seq_one_letter_code
_entity_poly.pdbx_strand_id
1 'polypeptide(L)'
;MFENRTHPVITHRAYLRRLVRNFLISSLIIFFALAIGTIGYHATCPMMSWIDAFYNASMILTGMGPAEPMPTDAAKLFASFYALFSGVIFLGTITIVIAPVIHRLLHTFHMDEND
;
A
#
# COMPACT_ATOMS: atom_id res chain seq x y z
N MET A 1 -0.12 20.00 4.13
CA MET A 1 0.12 21.44 3.98
C MET A 1 1.24 21.57 2.96
N PHE A 2 0.87 21.86 1.71
CA PHE A 2 1.76 21.82 0.55
C PHE A 2 2.47 23.18 0.39
N GLU A 3 3.75 23.15 -0.02
CA GLU A 3 4.64 24.32 -0.12
C GLU A 3 4.32 25.19 -1.34
N ASN A 4 4.34 26.52 -1.15
CA ASN A 4 4.25 27.53 -2.20
C ASN A 4 5.58 27.65 -2.98
N ARG A 5 5.48 28.09 -4.25
CA ARG A 5 6.51 28.17 -5.31
C ARG A 5 7.82 28.92 -5.00
N THR A 6 8.01 29.45 -3.79
CA THR A 6 9.11 30.35 -3.43
C THR A 6 10.03 29.84 -2.31
N HIS A 7 9.80 28.62 -1.79
CA HIS A 7 10.68 28.08 -0.76
C HIS A 7 11.90 27.36 -1.36
N PRO A 8 13.11 27.62 -0.84
CA PRO A 8 14.33 26.95 -1.28
C PRO A 8 14.17 25.44 -1.10
N VAL A 9 14.70 24.68 -2.06
CA VAL A 9 14.63 23.23 -2.12
C VAL A 9 14.99 22.66 -0.75
N ILE A 10 14.03 21.93 -0.16
CA ILE A 10 14.12 21.41 1.21
C ILE A 10 15.46 20.70 1.42
N THR A 11 16.14 20.99 2.53
CA THR A 11 17.39 20.33 2.90
C THR A 11 17.24 18.80 2.85
N HIS A 12 18.26 18.12 2.31
CA HIS A 12 18.25 16.66 2.10
C HIS A 12 17.76 15.86 3.33
N ARG A 13 18.07 16.32 4.56
CA ARG A 13 17.63 15.71 5.82
C ARG A 13 16.11 15.76 6.04
N ALA A 14 15.47 16.88 5.71
CA ALA A 14 14.02 17.02 5.87
C ALA A 14 13.25 16.25 4.78
N TYR A 15 13.79 16.15 3.57
CA TYR A 15 13.25 15.28 2.52
C TYR A 15 13.34 13.80 2.92
N LEU A 16 14.51 13.33 3.39
CA LEU A 16 14.67 11.96 3.88
C LEU A 16 13.70 11.63 5.02
N ARG A 17 13.50 12.56 5.97
CA ARG A 17 12.52 12.39 7.04
C ARG A 17 11.08 12.21 6.51
N ARG A 18 10.68 12.97 5.49
CA ARG A 18 9.37 12.81 4.84
C ARG A 18 9.25 11.43 4.18
N LEU A 19 10.29 10.99 3.47
CA LEU A 19 10.30 9.69 2.79
C LEU A 19 10.21 8.53 3.80
N VAL A 20 11.03 8.53 4.85
CA VAL A 20 11.00 7.50 5.90
C VAL A 20 9.65 7.48 6.60
N ARG A 21 9.09 8.65 6.94
CA ARG A 21 7.76 8.72 7.57
C ARG A 21 6.67 8.15 6.66
N ASN A 22 6.66 8.51 5.38
CA ASN A 22 5.68 8.00 4.43
C ASN A 22 5.83 6.48 4.25
N PHE A 23 7.07 5.98 4.17
CA PHE A 23 7.35 4.55 4.12
C PHE A 23 6.81 3.83 5.36
N LEU A 24 7.09 4.32 6.57
CA LEU A 24 6.59 3.74 7.82
C LEU A 24 5.05 3.73 7.88
N ILE A 25 4.40 4.81 7.44
CA ILE A 25 2.94 4.88 7.36
C ILE A 25 2.41 3.83 6.37
N SER A 26 3.00 3.72 5.17
CA SER A 26 2.60 2.71 4.19
C SER A 26 2.83 1.29 4.69
N SER A 27 3.96 1.01 5.34
CA SER A 27 4.24 -0.30 5.96
C SER A 27 3.19 -0.65 7.02
N LEU A 28 2.78 0.32 7.84
CA LEU A 28 1.76 0.11 8.86
C LEU A 28 0.38 -0.19 8.23
N ILE A 29 0.01 0.54 7.18
CA ILE A 29 -1.23 0.29 6.43
C ILE A 29 -1.23 -1.13 5.84
N ILE A 30 -0.14 -1.52 5.17
CA ILE A 30 0.04 -2.86 4.59
C ILE A 30 -0.05 -3.93 5.68
N PHE A 31 0.60 -3.72 6.83
CA PHE A 31 0.55 -4.64 7.95
C PHE A 31 -0.88 -4.89 8.44
N PHE A 32 -1.67 -3.83 8.64
CA PHE A 32 -3.07 -3.98 9.05
C PHE A 32 -3.93 -4.64 7.96
N ALA A 33 -3.72 -4.30 6.68
CA ALA A 33 -4.42 -4.93 5.58
C ALA A 33 -4.12 -6.44 5.47
N LEU A 34 -2.86 -6.84 5.69
CA LEU A 34 -2.46 -8.25 5.76
C LEU A 34 -3.06 -8.96 6.98
N ALA A 35 -3.07 -8.31 8.15
CA ALA A 35 -3.68 -8.89 9.35
C ALA A 35 -5.18 -9.16 9.14
N ILE A 36 -5.91 -8.19 8.57
CA ILE A 36 -7.33 -8.35 8.22
C ILE A 36 -7.53 -9.52 7.23
N GLY A 37 -6.71 -9.57 6.18
CA GLY A 37 -6.76 -10.65 5.19
C GLY A 37 -6.52 -12.02 5.80
N THR A 38 -5.44 -12.14 6.56
CA THR A 38 -5.00 -13.40 7.20
C THR A 38 -6.06 -13.92 8.17
N ILE A 39 -6.58 -13.06 9.05
CA ILE A 39 -7.63 -13.43 10.01
C ILE A 39 -8.92 -13.81 9.29
N GLY A 40 -9.32 -13.03 8.27
CA GLY A 40 -10.53 -13.31 7.52
C GLY A 40 -10.47 -14.61 6.72
N TYR A 41 -9.34 -14.95 6.12
CA TYR A 41 -9.14 -16.24 5.47
C TYR A 41 -9.20 -17.40 6.47
N HIS A 42 -8.50 -17.28 7.60
CA HIS A 42 -8.53 -18.33 8.62
C HIS A 42 -9.93 -18.52 9.22
N ALA A 43 -10.71 -17.44 9.38
CA ALA A 43 -12.08 -17.50 9.89
C ALA A 43 -13.09 -18.08 8.87
N THR A 44 -12.91 -17.81 7.56
CA THR A 44 -13.83 -18.26 6.51
C THR A 44 -13.46 -19.62 5.91
N CYS A 45 -12.22 -20.07 6.13
CA CYS A 45 -11.72 -21.38 5.74
C CYS A 45 -10.97 -22.01 6.93
N PRO A 46 -11.69 -22.67 7.86
CA PRO A 46 -11.08 -23.23 9.08
C PRO A 46 -10.01 -24.30 8.84
N MET A 47 -10.00 -24.92 7.65
CA MET A 47 -9.01 -25.93 7.27
C MET A 47 -7.69 -25.33 6.76
N MET A 48 -7.65 -24.02 6.47
CA MET A 48 -6.46 -23.33 5.96
C MET A 48 -5.53 -22.95 7.11
N SER A 49 -4.24 -23.26 6.98
CA SER A 49 -3.25 -22.88 7.98
C SER A 49 -3.08 -21.36 8.04
N TRP A 50 -2.58 -20.83 9.16
CA TRP A 50 -2.29 -19.40 9.29
C TRP A 50 -1.29 -18.89 8.24
N ILE A 51 -0.34 -19.74 7.86
CA ILE A 51 0.71 -19.40 6.89
C ILE A 51 0.10 -19.30 5.49
N ASP A 52 -0.78 -20.24 5.12
CA ASP A 52 -1.46 -20.24 3.82
C ASP A 52 -2.48 -19.08 3.72
N ALA A 53 -3.14 -18.75 4.84
CA ALA A 53 -4.01 -17.58 4.93
C ALA A 53 -3.23 -16.27 4.73
N PHE A 54 -2.05 -16.15 5.35
CA PHE A 54 -1.16 -15.00 5.17
C PHE A 54 -0.61 -14.93 3.75
N TYR A 55 -0.25 -16.07 3.16
CA TYR A 55 0.24 -16.17 1.79
C TYR A 55 -0.83 -15.73 0.78
N ASN A 56 -2.06 -16.24 0.89
CA ASN A 56 -3.18 -15.82 0.04
C ASN A 56 -3.55 -14.35 0.23
N ALA A 57 -3.55 -13.85 1.47
CA ALA A 57 -3.76 -12.43 1.75
C ALA A 57 -2.69 -11.56 1.07
N SER A 58 -1.42 -11.96 1.15
CA SER A 58 -0.31 -11.25 0.52
C SER A 58 -0.42 -11.21 -1.00
N MET A 59 -0.75 -12.35 -1.62
CA MET A 59 -0.93 -12.45 -3.07
C MET A 59 -2.03 -11.49 -3.55
N ILE A 60 -3.21 -11.53 -2.93
CA ILE A 60 -4.31 -10.62 -3.27
C ILE A 60 -3.98 -9.16 -2.98
N LEU A 61 -3.31 -8.88 -1.86
CA LEU A 61 -2.91 -7.52 -1.51
C LEU A 61 -2.02 -6.90 -2.59
N THR A 62 -1.18 -7.69 -3.23
CA THR A 62 -0.30 -7.25 -4.33
C THR A 62 -0.97 -7.27 -5.71
N GLY A 63 -2.27 -7.59 -5.78
CA GLY A 63 -3.04 -7.64 -7.02
C GLY A 63 -2.91 -8.95 -7.80
N MET A 64 -2.22 -9.95 -7.24
CA MET A 64 -2.21 -11.31 -7.78
C MET A 64 -3.45 -12.06 -7.30
N GLY A 65 -3.89 -13.09 -8.03
CA GLY A 65 -4.99 -13.94 -7.56
C GLY A 65 -4.61 -14.75 -6.31
N PRO A 66 -5.58 -15.42 -5.66
CA PRO A 66 -5.28 -16.37 -4.58
C PRO A 66 -4.36 -17.48 -5.13
N ALA A 67 -3.36 -17.86 -4.33
CA ALA A 67 -2.40 -18.90 -4.70
C ALA A 67 -2.96 -20.31 -4.48
N GLU A 68 -3.86 -20.47 -3.50
CA GLU A 68 -4.51 -21.74 -3.22
C GLU A 68 -6.00 -21.71 -3.57
N PRO A 69 -6.59 -22.87 -3.94
CA PRO A 69 -8.02 -22.97 -4.16
C PRO A 69 -8.81 -22.60 -2.91
N MET A 70 -9.90 -21.86 -3.08
CA MET A 70 -10.82 -21.53 -1.99
C MET A 70 -11.91 -22.61 -1.91
N PRO A 71 -11.90 -23.49 -0.90
CA PRO A 71 -12.77 -24.67 -0.87
C PRO A 71 -14.21 -24.34 -0.47
N THR A 72 -14.45 -23.20 0.20
CA THR A 72 -15.78 -22.80 0.70
C THR A 72 -16.29 -21.56 -0.03
N ASP A 73 -17.62 -21.46 -0.19
CA ASP A 73 -18.23 -20.27 -0.79
C ASP A 73 -18.05 -19.01 0.08
N ALA A 74 -17.98 -19.19 1.42
CA ALA A 74 -17.63 -18.12 2.34
C ALA A 74 -16.23 -17.54 2.07
N ALA A 75 -15.23 -18.39 1.82
CA ALA A 75 -13.88 -17.96 1.47
C ALA A 75 -13.83 -17.24 0.12
N LYS A 76 -14.58 -17.71 -0.88
CA LYS A 76 -14.69 -17.03 -2.19
C LYS A 76 -15.29 -15.64 -2.06
N LEU A 77 -16.36 -15.51 -1.28
CA LEU A 77 -17.03 -14.23 -1.06
C LEU A 77 -16.10 -13.26 -0.31
N PHE A 78 -15.44 -13.74 0.74
CA PHE A 78 -14.44 -12.97 1.47
C PHE A 78 -13.30 -12.51 0.54
N ALA A 79 -12.70 -13.42 -0.22
CA ALA A 79 -11.62 -13.09 -1.15
C ALA A 79 -12.02 -12.06 -2.18
N SER A 80 -13.27 -12.11 -2.67
CA SER A 80 -13.79 -11.15 -3.64
C SER A 80 -13.85 -9.73 -3.06
N PHE A 81 -14.41 -9.56 -1.85
CA PHE A 81 -14.42 -8.26 -1.17
C PHE A 81 -13.02 -7.82 -0.74
N TYR A 82 -12.21 -8.76 -0.25
CA TYR A 82 -10.84 -8.50 0.15
C TYR A 82 -9.98 -8.05 -1.02
N ALA A 83 -10.20 -8.58 -2.23
CA ALA A 83 -9.51 -8.16 -3.45
C ALA A 83 -9.83 -6.71 -3.83
N LEU A 84 -11.11 -6.31 -3.76
CA LEU A 84 -11.51 -4.92 -4.01
C LEU A 84 -10.89 -3.96 -2.98
N PHE A 85 -10.97 -4.31 -1.70
CA PHE A 85 -10.33 -3.55 -0.62
C PHE A 85 -8.82 -3.44 -0.82
N SER A 86 -8.17 -4.58 -1.09
CA SER A 86 -6.74 -4.70 -1.31
C SER A 86 -6.24 -3.84 -2.47
N GLY A 87 -6.96 -3.83 -3.59
CA GLY A 87 -6.61 -2.99 -4.73
C GLY A 87 -6.53 -1.50 -4.37
N VAL A 88 -7.50 -1.01 -3.58
CA VAL A 88 -7.50 0.39 -3.11
C VAL A 88 -6.34 0.65 -2.16
N ILE A 89 -6.06 -0.26 -1.22
CA ILE A 89 -4.94 -0.14 -0.28
C ILE A 89 -3.59 -0.16 -1.01
N PHE A 90 -3.41 -1.06 -1.97
CA PHE A 90 -2.17 -1.18 -2.73
C PHE A 90 -1.87 0.08 -3.54
N LEU A 91 -2.84 0.57 -4.32
CA LEU A 91 -2.69 1.81 -5.08
C LEU A 91 -2.49 3.03 -4.16
N GLY A 92 -3.22 3.09 -3.04
CA GLY A 92 -3.08 4.16 -2.05
C GLY A 92 -1.69 4.20 -1.41
N THR A 93 -1.15 3.04 -1.02
CA THR A 93 0.18 2.95 -0.38
C THR A 93 1.32 3.29 -1.35
N ILE A 94 1.20 2.89 -2.61
CA ILE A 94 2.10 3.34 -3.69
C ILE A 94 2.04 4.87 -3.83
N THR A 95 0.84 5.45 -3.84
CA THR A 95 0.65 6.90 -3.97
C THR A 95 1.33 7.66 -2.82
N ILE A 96 1.20 7.19 -1.58
CA ILE A 96 1.85 7.81 -0.40
C ILE A 96 3.39 7.84 -0.52
N VAL A 97 3.98 6.77 -1.07
CA VAL A 97 5.42 6.63 -1.23
C VAL A 97 5.94 7.47 -2.41
N ILE A 98 5.22 7.45 -3.54
CA ILE A 98 5.63 8.11 -4.79
C ILE A 98 5.33 9.62 -4.80
N ALA A 99 4.25 10.07 -4.16
CA ALA A 99 3.84 11.48 -4.12
C ALA A 99 4.97 12.47 -3.79
N PRO A 100 5.82 12.29 -2.75
CA PRO A 100 6.91 13.21 -2.47
C PRO A 100 7.99 13.23 -3.56
N VAL A 101 8.18 12.14 -4.29
CA VAL A 101 9.13 12.04 -5.41
C VAL A 101 8.60 12.82 -6.60
N ILE A 102 7.35 12.56 -7.01
CA ILE A 102 6.71 13.28 -8.12
C ILE A 102 6.64 14.78 -7.84
N HIS A 103 6.21 15.16 -6.63
CA HIS A 103 6.14 16.57 -6.25
C HIS A 103 7.51 17.26 -6.28
N ARG A 104 8.58 16.55 -5.90
CA ARG A 104 9.95 17.08 -5.98
C ARG A 104 10.41 17.23 -7.43
N LEU A 105 10.19 16.22 -8.28
CA LEU A 105 10.56 16.26 -9.69
C LEU A 105 9.86 17.43 -10.40
N LEU A 106 8.54 17.55 -10.23
CA LEU A 106 7.77 18.65 -10.82
C LEU A 106 8.26 20.02 -10.33
N HIS A 107 8.57 20.15 -9.03
CA HIS A 107 9.10 21.41 -8.50
C HIS A 107 10.47 21.76 -9.10
N THR A 108 11.34 20.78 -9.32
CA THR A 108 12.64 21.02 -9.97
C THR A 108 12.49 21.41 -11.44
N PHE A 109 11.65 20.70 -12.21
CA PHE A 109 11.44 21.03 -13.63
C PHE A 109 10.78 22.40 -13.86
N HIS A 110 9.84 22.84 -13.01
CA HIS A 110 9.25 24.19 -13.14
C HIS A 110 10.18 25.32 -12.66
N MET A 111 11.24 25.01 -11.90
CA MET A 111 12.27 26.00 -11.57
C MET A 111 13.19 26.26 -12.77
N ASP A 112 13.44 25.25 -13.62
CA ASP A 112 14.26 25.40 -14.84
C ASP A 112 13.56 26.18 -15.97
N GLU A 113 12.23 26.40 -15.88
CA GLU A 113 11.44 27.11 -16.90
C GLU A 113 11.30 28.63 -16.64
N ASN A 114 11.77 29.11 -15.48
CA ASN A 114 11.67 30.51 -15.06
C ASN A 114 13.03 31.26 -15.01
N ASP A 115 14.09 30.66 -15.54
CA ASP A 115 15.39 31.30 -15.85
C ASP A 115 15.64 31.25 -17.36
#